data_AF-A0A8H8NMU2-F1
#
_entry.id   AF-A0A8H8NMU2-F1
#
_cell.length_a   1.000
_cell.length_b   1.000
_cell.length_c   1.000
_cell.angle_alpha   90.00
_cell.angle_beta   90.00
_cell.angle_gamma   90.00
#
_symmetry.space_group_name_H-M   'P 1'
#
loop_
_entity.id
_entity.type
_entity.pdbx_description
1 polymer ?
#
loop_
_entity_poly.entity_id
_entity_poly.type
_entity_poly.pdbx_seq_one_letter_code
_entity_poly.pdbx_strand_id
1 'polypeptide(L)'
;MPATYSVSCHGTDLSLSAKCRNGHSPLVARLGASFHFKVPTGGDISVTSCEGLDFVVHSETLGRFSSTFADMLSVGTKGEDAILLGDDAESVSLMLAAIYCPDALCILDLDPLEKLLRMSQKYDIPCVVRTFDATIPQGLHGDFLKNDPFQLFRICTSYGLENTATLVVKSIQDQLGYFQNQKAVARLASLSGGSIILSLAGMGAARAKILHDVLYDFQSGLPPPDSDEEPDPEMLSNLLCTTCYKTLKNWVRYPDLTFRPHWLFDWARLSFNELMSKDLDECSDLFQAGVFARVVKIADHPYCAQEVRTHELIFNNWAGNVREKLRKKLTQLDIIHQL
;
A
#
# COMPACT_ATOMS: atom_id res chain seq x y z
N MET A 1 24.22 13.50 38.48
CA MET A 1 22.86 13.99 38.73
C MET A 1 22.13 14.01 37.39
N PRO A 2 21.19 13.10 37.10
CA PRO A 2 20.42 13.17 35.88
C PRO A 2 19.30 14.20 36.03
N ALA A 3 19.13 15.06 35.03
CA ALA A 3 18.11 16.10 35.02
C ALA A 3 16.72 15.46 34.85
N THR A 4 15.88 15.58 35.87
CA THR A 4 14.46 15.23 35.83
C THR A 4 13.67 16.37 35.20
N TYR A 5 13.15 16.15 33.99
CA TYR A 5 12.12 17.01 33.41
C TYR A 5 10.73 16.48 33.80
N SER A 6 9.82 17.41 34.05
CA SER A 6 8.40 17.19 34.32
C SER A 6 7.61 18.02 33.31
N VAL A 7 6.59 17.44 32.72
CA VAL A 7 5.66 18.10 31.80
C VAL A 7 4.28 17.82 32.32
N SER A 8 3.50 18.87 32.59
CA SER A 8 2.08 18.77 32.92
C SER A 8 1.24 19.19 31.72
N CYS A 9 0.17 18.45 31.45
CA CYS A 9 -0.80 18.76 30.42
C CYS A 9 -2.15 19.05 31.11
N HIS A 10 -2.69 20.25 30.88
CA HIS A 10 -4.03 20.64 31.30
C HIS A 10 -4.80 21.16 30.08
N GLY A 11 -6.08 20.80 30.01
CA GLY A 11 -7.09 21.58 29.30
C GLY A 11 -7.60 20.98 27.99
N THR A 12 -8.87 20.58 28.05
CA THR A 12 -9.80 20.22 26.99
C THR A 12 -10.09 21.38 26.02
N ASP A 13 -9.92 21.18 24.70
CA ASP A 13 -10.82 21.67 23.65
C ASP A 13 -10.36 21.17 22.26
N LEU A 14 -11.20 20.38 21.59
CA LEU A 14 -10.95 19.81 20.27
C LEU A 14 -11.41 20.79 19.17
N SER A 15 -10.47 21.61 18.69
CA SER A 15 -10.50 22.09 17.30
C SER A 15 -9.23 21.60 16.60
N LEU A 16 -9.41 20.71 15.63
CA LEU A 16 -8.33 20.08 14.86
C LEU A 16 -7.71 21.08 13.89
N SER A 17 -6.57 21.63 14.27
CA SER A 17 -5.59 22.24 13.36
C SER A 17 -4.20 21.79 13.78
N ALA A 18 -3.80 20.59 13.35
CA ALA A 18 -2.45 20.07 13.52
C ALA A 18 -1.47 20.80 12.58
N LYS A 19 -0.97 21.96 13.01
CA LYS A 19 0.36 22.42 12.65
C LYS A 19 1.25 22.16 13.85
N CYS A 20 2.25 21.27 13.70
CA CYS A 20 3.40 21.21 14.59
C CYS A 20 4.22 22.52 14.44
N ARG A 21 3.67 23.61 14.96
CA ARG A 21 4.32 24.90 15.20
C ARG A 21 3.95 25.28 16.61
N ASN A 22 4.72 24.80 17.57
CA ASN A 22 5.09 25.46 18.83
C ASN A 22 6.01 24.50 19.58
N GLY A 23 7.11 25.02 20.11
CA GLY A 23 8.30 24.28 20.56
C GLY A 23 8.12 23.42 21.82
N HIS A 24 7.11 22.56 21.86
CA HIS A 24 7.07 21.43 22.77
C HIS A 24 7.79 20.26 22.12
N SER A 25 8.89 19.81 22.75
CA SER A 25 9.53 18.57 22.34
C SER A 25 8.50 17.45 22.36
N PRO A 26 8.26 16.74 21.24
CA PRO A 26 7.51 15.49 21.29
C PRO A 26 8.18 14.58 22.33
N LEU A 27 7.45 13.66 22.93
CA LEU A 27 8.07 12.51 23.59
C LEU A 27 8.71 11.67 22.48
N VAL A 28 9.86 12.12 21.95
CA VAL A 28 10.67 11.44 20.95
C VAL A 28 11.35 10.31 21.70
N ALA A 29 10.63 9.21 21.86
CA ALA A 29 11.22 7.98 22.30
C ALA A 29 12.02 7.41 21.13
N ARG A 30 13.31 7.80 21.03
CA ARG A 30 14.29 6.87 20.48
C ARG A 30 14.39 5.74 21.49
N LEU A 31 13.60 4.69 21.32
CA LEU A 31 13.51 3.53 22.22
C LEU A 31 14.78 2.65 22.24
N GLY A 32 15.96 3.26 22.03
CA GLY A 32 17.27 2.69 22.33
C GLY A 32 17.82 3.08 23.71
N ALA A 33 17.17 4.01 24.42
CA ALA A 33 17.43 4.33 25.83
C ALA A 33 16.12 4.22 26.60
N SER A 34 16.12 3.42 27.68
CA SER A 34 14.99 3.08 28.57
C SER A 34 13.96 4.20 28.70
N PHE A 35 12.88 4.11 27.93
CA PHE A 35 11.74 5.01 28.03
C PHE A 35 10.98 4.71 29.31
N HIS A 36 10.89 5.69 30.19
CA HIS A 36 10.05 5.63 31.38
C HIS A 36 9.00 6.71 31.29
N PHE A 37 7.79 6.30 30.90
CA PHE A 37 6.60 7.12 31.04
C PHE A 37 6.44 7.55 32.51
N LYS A 38 6.28 8.85 32.74
CA LYS A 38 5.88 9.37 34.04
C LYS A 38 4.39 9.62 34.02
N VAL A 39 3.67 8.84 34.81
CA VAL A 39 2.24 9.04 35.01
C VAL A 39 2.00 10.41 35.66
N PRO A 40 0.93 11.13 35.31
CA PRO A 40 0.54 12.34 36.02
C PRO A 40 0.41 12.08 37.53
N THR A 41 0.77 13.08 38.35
CA THR A 41 0.66 12.98 39.81
C THR A 41 -0.78 12.84 40.26
N GLY A 42 -1.02 12.12 41.36
CA GLY A 42 -2.36 11.98 41.96
C GLY A 42 -3.10 10.69 41.62
N GLY A 43 -2.39 9.68 41.10
CA GLY A 43 -2.98 8.34 40.93
C GLY A 43 -3.39 7.72 42.26
N ASP A 44 -4.48 6.96 42.21
CA ASP A 44 -5.15 6.31 43.34
C ASP A 44 -4.93 4.79 43.38
N ILE A 45 -4.30 4.23 42.36
CA ILE A 45 -3.96 2.80 42.29
C ILE A 45 -2.54 2.58 41.77
N SER A 46 -1.88 1.53 42.24
CA SER A 46 -0.59 1.07 41.72
C SER A 46 -0.79 -0.11 40.75
N VAL A 47 -0.13 -0.04 39.60
CA VAL A 47 0.00 -1.15 38.65
C VAL A 47 1.46 -1.58 38.66
N THR A 48 1.74 -2.84 38.91
CA THR A 48 3.12 -3.37 39.04
C THR A 48 3.44 -4.28 37.86
N SER A 49 4.54 -4.04 37.15
CA SER A 49 5.01 -4.94 36.09
C SER A 49 5.56 -6.25 36.66
N CYS A 50 5.82 -7.24 35.79
CA CYS A 50 6.43 -8.50 36.22
C CYS A 50 7.87 -8.35 36.75
N GLU A 51 8.51 -7.21 36.46
CA GLU A 51 9.84 -6.82 36.94
C GLU A 51 9.79 -6.10 38.29
N GLY A 52 8.59 -5.91 38.86
CA GLY A 52 8.38 -5.22 40.14
C GLY A 52 8.44 -3.70 40.05
N LEU A 53 8.30 -3.11 38.84
CA LEU A 53 8.22 -1.66 38.67
C LEU A 53 6.78 -1.19 38.84
N ASP A 54 6.58 -0.27 39.79
CA ASP A 54 5.29 0.30 40.14
C ASP A 54 4.97 1.55 39.32
N PHE A 55 3.74 1.59 38.80
CA PHE A 55 3.15 2.70 38.07
C PHE A 55 1.92 3.18 38.83
N VAL A 56 2.02 4.35 39.45
CA VAL A 56 0.88 4.97 40.16
C VAL A 56 -0.01 5.66 39.13
N VAL A 57 -1.23 5.17 38.93
CA VAL A 57 -2.17 5.58 37.88
C VAL A 57 -3.54 5.93 38.46
N HIS A 58 -4.38 6.54 37.63
CA HIS A 58 -5.77 6.89 37.96
C HIS A 58 -6.69 5.76 37.51
N SER A 59 -7.40 5.15 38.46
CA SER A 59 -8.35 4.05 38.24
C SER A 59 -9.46 4.45 37.25
N GLU A 60 -10.01 5.66 37.40
CA GLU A 60 -11.05 6.20 36.50
C GLU A 60 -10.57 6.27 35.05
N THR A 61 -9.37 6.83 34.82
CA THR A 61 -8.79 6.95 33.48
C THR A 61 -8.53 5.56 32.90
N LEU A 62 -7.90 4.68 33.69
CA LEU A 62 -7.57 3.34 33.23
C LEU A 62 -8.82 2.54 32.85
N GLY A 63 -9.86 2.54 33.70
CA GLY A 63 -11.13 1.89 33.43
C GLY A 63 -11.94 2.53 32.29
N ARG A 64 -11.79 3.84 32.05
CA ARG A 64 -12.44 4.51 30.91
C ARG A 64 -11.88 4.04 29.57
N PHE A 65 -10.58 3.79 29.48
CA PHE A 65 -9.91 3.44 28.23
C PHE A 65 -9.71 1.93 28.02
N SER A 66 -9.96 1.12 29.06
CA SER A 66 -9.80 -0.33 29.02
C SER A 66 -10.95 -1.03 29.76
N SER A 67 -11.71 -1.85 29.04
CA SER A 67 -12.76 -2.67 29.65
C SER A 67 -12.17 -3.71 30.60
N THR A 68 -11.04 -4.32 30.23
CA THR A 68 -10.32 -5.28 31.06
C THR A 68 -9.93 -4.67 32.42
N PHE A 69 -9.40 -3.44 32.44
CA PHE A 69 -9.08 -2.79 33.70
C PHE A 69 -10.34 -2.35 34.47
N ALA A 70 -11.40 -1.90 33.80
CA ALA A 70 -12.67 -1.62 34.46
C ALA A 70 -13.22 -2.86 35.20
N ASP A 71 -13.13 -4.03 34.57
CA ASP A 71 -13.54 -5.30 35.16
C ASP A 71 -12.65 -5.69 36.35
N MET A 72 -11.32 -5.60 36.20
CA MET A 72 -10.36 -5.86 37.28
C MET A 72 -10.61 -4.97 38.51
N LEU A 73 -10.89 -3.69 38.28
CA LEU A 73 -11.22 -2.72 39.33
C LEU A 73 -12.56 -3.04 40.01
N SER A 74 -13.55 -3.54 39.24
CA SER A 74 -14.88 -3.87 39.76
C SER A 74 -14.92 -5.15 40.61
N VAL A 75 -14.13 -6.17 40.25
CA VAL A 75 -14.12 -7.49 40.92
C VAL A 75 -13.33 -7.44 42.24
N GLY A 76 -12.56 -6.38 42.46
CA GLY A 76 -12.03 -6.03 43.76
C GLY A 76 -10.55 -6.33 43.91
N THR A 77 -9.70 -5.43 43.41
CA THR A 77 -8.56 -4.99 44.21
C THR A 77 -9.13 -4.25 45.42
N LYS A 78 -9.11 -4.86 46.62
CA LYS A 78 -9.60 -4.25 47.85
C LYS A 78 -8.67 -3.10 48.26
N GLY A 79 -8.83 -1.93 47.65
CA GLY A 79 -8.36 -0.61 48.11
C GLY A 79 -6.85 -0.37 48.27
N GLU A 80 -6.03 -1.40 48.47
CA GLU A 80 -4.61 -1.28 48.81
C GLU A 80 -3.70 -2.23 48.00
N ASP A 81 -4.27 -3.26 47.34
CA ASP A 81 -3.48 -4.20 46.54
C ASP A 81 -3.16 -3.64 45.15
N ALA A 82 -1.88 -3.65 44.80
CA ALA A 82 -1.42 -3.29 43.46
C ALA A 82 -1.94 -4.29 42.41
N ILE A 83 -2.30 -3.80 41.23
CA ILE A 83 -2.63 -4.66 40.08
C ILE A 83 -1.32 -5.23 39.53
N LEU A 84 -1.11 -6.53 39.73
CA LEU A 84 0.06 -7.23 39.22
C LEU A 84 -0.15 -7.61 37.76
N LEU A 85 0.69 -7.07 36.87
CA LEU A 85 0.68 -7.39 35.44
C LEU A 85 1.78 -8.41 35.11
N GLY A 86 1.47 -9.33 34.20
CA GLY A 86 2.44 -10.29 33.66
C GLY A 86 3.37 -9.74 32.59
N ASP A 87 3.29 -8.44 32.27
CA ASP A 87 4.06 -7.80 31.19
C ASP A 87 5.26 -7.03 31.75
N ASP A 88 6.30 -6.87 30.92
CA ASP A 88 7.51 -6.12 31.25
C ASP A 88 7.22 -4.62 31.42
N ALA A 89 8.09 -3.91 32.15
CA ALA A 89 7.86 -2.51 32.46
C ALA A 89 7.80 -1.60 31.23
N GLU A 90 8.53 -1.93 30.16
CA GLU A 90 8.48 -1.18 28.91
C GLU A 90 7.11 -1.32 28.23
N SER A 91 6.57 -2.54 28.13
CA SER A 91 5.23 -2.80 27.60
C SER A 91 4.15 -2.04 28.39
N VAL A 92 4.21 -2.09 29.73
CA VAL A 92 3.29 -1.35 30.60
C VAL A 92 3.45 0.16 30.40
N SER A 93 4.69 0.64 30.32
CA SER A 93 5.00 2.06 30.12
C SER A 93 4.45 2.60 28.79
N LEU A 94 4.61 1.84 27.69
CA LEU A 94 4.06 2.19 26.37
C LEU A 94 2.52 2.24 26.40
N MET A 95 1.89 1.23 27.00
CA MET A 95 0.43 1.17 27.14
C MET A 95 -0.10 2.39 27.90
N LEU A 96 0.52 2.72 29.05
CA LEU A 96 0.12 3.89 29.84
C LEU A 96 0.37 5.20 29.08
N ALA A 97 1.49 5.34 28.36
CA ALA A 97 1.73 6.50 27.52
C ALA A 97 0.64 6.69 26.46
N ALA A 98 0.16 5.60 25.85
CA ALA A 98 -0.93 5.66 24.86
C ALA A 98 -2.28 6.08 25.47
N ILE A 99 -2.56 5.68 26.72
CA ILE A 99 -3.79 6.05 27.43
C ILE A 99 -3.76 7.52 27.86
N TYR A 100 -2.66 7.98 28.43
CA TYR A 100 -2.56 9.29 29.06
C TYR A 100 -2.09 10.40 28.12
N CYS A 101 -1.32 10.07 27.09
CA CYS A 101 -0.68 11.03 26.20
C CYS A 101 -0.70 10.54 24.74
N PRO A 102 -1.88 10.20 24.17
CA PRO A 102 -1.98 9.64 22.82
C PRO A 102 -1.35 10.55 21.76
N ASP A 103 -1.53 11.86 21.86
CA ASP A 103 -1.01 12.83 20.88
C ASP A 103 0.51 13.02 20.93
N ALA A 104 1.14 12.69 22.06
CA ALA A 104 2.58 12.82 22.25
C ALA A 104 3.33 11.54 21.91
N LEU A 105 2.62 10.43 21.69
CA LEU A 105 3.22 9.13 21.46
C LEU A 105 3.80 9.06 20.05
N CYS A 106 5.14 9.07 19.97
CA CYS A 106 5.86 8.92 18.70
C CYS A 106 6.63 7.60 18.70
N ILE A 107 6.14 6.62 17.95
CA ILE A 107 6.83 5.34 17.73
C ILE A 107 7.61 5.42 16.42
N LEU A 108 8.91 5.10 16.49
CA LEU A 108 9.84 5.19 15.35
C LEU A 108 10.26 3.83 14.79
N ASP A 109 10.01 2.76 15.55
CA ASP A 109 10.39 1.38 15.21
C ASP A 109 9.17 0.44 15.22
N LEU A 110 9.24 -0.66 14.47
CA LEU A 110 8.14 -1.61 14.36
C LEU A 110 7.95 -2.49 15.60
N ASP A 111 9.03 -2.81 16.32
CA ASP A 111 8.94 -3.69 17.50
C ASP A 111 8.13 -3.04 18.65
N PRO A 112 8.35 -1.76 19.02
CA PRO A 112 7.51 -1.10 20.01
C PRO A 112 6.07 -0.88 19.54
N LEU A 113 5.85 -0.66 18.24
CA LEU A 113 4.50 -0.57 17.68
C LEU A 113 3.75 -1.88 17.88
N GLU A 114 4.37 -3.01 17.52
CA GLU A 114 3.79 -4.34 17.70
C GLU A 114 3.56 -4.66 19.18
N LYS A 115 4.52 -4.33 20.05
CA LYS A 115 4.39 -4.50 21.50
C LYS A 115 3.18 -3.73 22.03
N LEU A 116 3.02 -2.47 21.64
CA LEU A 116 1.88 -1.64 22.06
C LEU A 116 0.54 -2.16 21.52
N LEU A 117 0.47 -2.58 20.25
CA LEU A 117 -0.75 -3.14 19.66
C LEU A 117 -1.15 -4.48 20.31
N ARG A 118 -0.17 -5.27 20.75
CA ARG A 118 -0.42 -6.48 21.55
C ARG A 118 -1.01 -6.13 22.92
N MET A 119 -0.45 -5.12 23.58
CA MET A 119 -0.99 -4.63 24.86
C MET A 119 -2.41 -4.09 24.69
N SER A 120 -2.68 -3.36 23.60
CA SER A 120 -4.04 -2.84 23.35
C SER A 120 -5.06 -3.95 23.11
N GLN A 121 -4.70 -5.05 22.45
CA GLN A 121 -5.59 -6.21 22.37
C GLN A 121 -5.77 -6.90 23.72
N LYS A 122 -4.68 -7.14 24.45
CA LYS A 122 -4.70 -7.86 25.74
C LYS A 122 -5.56 -7.15 26.79
N TYR A 123 -5.46 -5.82 26.85
CA TYR A 123 -6.16 -4.99 27.81
C TYR A 123 -7.37 -4.28 27.21
N ASP A 124 -7.82 -4.66 26.01
CA ASP A 124 -8.95 -4.06 25.29
C ASP A 124 -8.94 -2.52 25.30
N ILE A 125 -7.92 -1.94 24.66
CA ILE A 125 -7.68 -0.50 24.55
C ILE A 125 -7.85 -0.08 23.06
N PRO A 126 -9.09 -0.06 22.54
CA PRO A 126 -9.35 0.13 21.10
C PRO A 126 -8.95 1.50 20.56
N CYS A 127 -8.73 2.51 21.42
CA CYS A 127 -8.24 3.81 20.98
C CYS A 127 -6.83 3.72 20.36
N VAL A 128 -5.98 2.80 20.82
CA VAL A 128 -4.61 2.64 20.28
C VAL A 128 -4.66 2.25 18.81
N VAL A 129 -5.42 1.20 18.47
CA VAL A 129 -5.54 0.72 17.10
C VAL A 129 -6.08 1.83 16.19
N ARG A 130 -7.16 2.50 16.61
CA ARG A 130 -7.76 3.61 15.85
C ARG A 130 -6.79 4.78 15.65
N THR A 131 -6.03 5.16 16.68
CA THR A 131 -5.05 6.24 16.58
C THR A 131 -3.97 5.89 15.57
N PHE A 132 -3.29 4.75 15.72
CA PHE A 132 -2.22 4.37 14.79
C PHE A 132 -2.70 4.14 13.37
N ASP A 133 -3.90 3.59 13.19
CA ASP A 133 -4.46 3.39 11.87
C ASP A 133 -4.80 4.72 11.16
N ALA A 134 -5.07 5.79 11.93
CA ALA A 134 -5.27 7.12 11.39
C ALA A 134 -3.95 7.89 11.16
N THR A 135 -2.94 7.72 12.03
CA THR A 135 -1.74 8.56 12.08
C THR A 135 -0.57 8.01 11.27
N ILE A 136 -0.41 6.69 11.12
CA ILE A 136 0.64 6.08 10.27
C ILE A 136 0.49 6.54 8.81
N PRO A 137 -0.72 6.52 8.20
CA PRO A 137 -0.97 7.08 6.87
C PRO A 137 -0.48 8.52 6.67
N GLN A 138 -0.49 9.32 7.73
CA GLN A 138 -0.12 10.74 7.71
C GLN A 138 1.39 10.96 7.85
N GLY A 139 2.18 9.89 8.03
CA GLY A 139 3.63 9.99 8.26
C GLY A 139 4.00 10.62 9.61
N LEU A 140 3.09 10.56 10.58
CA LEU A 140 3.32 11.09 11.95
C LEU A 140 4.18 10.14 12.81
N HIS A 141 4.30 8.89 12.38
CA HIS A 141 5.19 7.90 12.94
C HIS A 141 6.33 7.64 11.97
N GLY A 142 7.38 6.94 12.40
CA GLY A 142 8.59 6.71 11.60
C GLY A 142 8.32 6.26 10.15
N ASP A 143 9.36 6.29 9.32
CA ASP A 143 9.30 5.90 7.89
C ASP A 143 9.11 4.36 7.71
N PHE A 144 8.13 3.76 8.40
CA PHE A 144 7.87 2.32 8.45
C PHE A 144 7.67 1.72 7.06
N LEU A 145 6.95 2.42 6.19
CA LEU A 145 6.70 2.02 4.80
C LEU A 145 8.00 1.87 3.99
N LYS A 146 9.02 2.66 4.30
CA LYS A 146 10.32 2.59 3.62
C LYS A 146 11.25 1.57 4.26
N ASN A 147 11.17 1.42 5.59
CA ASN A 147 12.10 0.58 6.36
C ASN A 147 11.78 -0.91 6.20
N ASP A 148 10.56 -1.33 6.50
CA ASP A 148 10.11 -2.72 6.35
C ASP A 148 8.58 -2.79 6.14
N PRO A 149 8.11 -2.59 4.89
CA PRO A 149 6.68 -2.64 4.61
C PRO A 149 6.09 -4.04 4.82
N PHE A 150 6.88 -5.10 4.75
CA PHE A 150 6.39 -6.46 4.95
C PHE A 150 6.08 -6.75 6.41
N GLN A 151 7.00 -6.38 7.31
CA GLN A 151 6.76 -6.49 8.75
C GLN A 151 5.59 -5.59 9.17
N LEU A 152 5.52 -4.35 8.66
CA LEU A 152 4.40 -3.46 8.93
C LEU A 152 3.08 -4.06 8.45
N PHE A 153 3.04 -4.65 7.25
CA PHE A 153 1.83 -5.29 6.73
C PHE A 153 1.34 -6.43 7.64
N ARG A 154 2.26 -7.28 8.12
CA ARG A 154 1.93 -8.34 9.09
C ARG A 154 1.35 -7.76 10.37
N ILE A 155 1.92 -6.67 10.89
CA ILE A 155 1.38 -5.98 12.06
C ILE A 155 -0.03 -5.46 11.76
N CYS A 156 -0.22 -4.74 10.66
CA CYS A 156 -1.53 -4.17 10.31
C CYS A 156 -2.63 -5.24 10.25
N THR A 157 -2.34 -6.38 9.63
CA THR A 157 -3.29 -7.49 9.48
C THR A 157 -3.53 -8.25 10.79
N SER A 158 -2.52 -8.37 11.65
CA SER A 158 -2.65 -9.04 12.95
C SER A 158 -3.47 -8.23 13.95
N TYR A 159 -3.42 -6.90 13.85
CA TYR A 159 -4.00 -5.99 14.84
C TYR A 159 -5.17 -5.13 14.30
N GLY A 160 -5.58 -5.30 13.04
CA GLY A 160 -6.75 -4.62 12.46
C GLY A 160 -6.53 -3.17 12.08
N LEU A 161 -5.34 -2.81 11.56
CA LEU A 161 -5.04 -1.47 11.04
C LEU A 161 -5.37 -1.43 9.54
N GLU A 162 -6.65 -1.33 9.20
CA GLU A 162 -7.16 -1.48 7.83
C GLU A 162 -6.69 -0.39 6.86
N ASN A 163 -6.74 0.88 7.30
CA ASN A 163 -6.32 2.01 6.46
C ASN A 163 -4.82 1.94 6.17
N THR A 164 -4.05 1.60 7.20
CA THR A 164 -2.60 1.43 7.10
C THR A 164 -2.26 0.23 6.24
N ALA A 165 -2.94 -0.91 6.41
CA ALA A 165 -2.75 -2.11 5.60
C ALA A 165 -2.90 -1.80 4.10
N THR A 166 -3.92 -1.02 3.73
CA THR A 166 -4.17 -0.63 2.33
C THR A 166 -3.00 0.16 1.74
N LEU A 167 -2.45 1.12 2.49
CA LEU A 167 -1.29 1.89 2.06
C LEU A 167 -0.01 1.03 1.96
N VAL A 168 0.17 0.12 2.90
CA VAL A 168 1.31 -0.79 2.91
C VAL A 168 1.25 -1.73 1.71
N VAL A 169 0.07 -2.27 1.36
CA VAL A 169 -0.13 -3.09 0.16
C VAL A 169 0.30 -2.33 -1.08
N LYS A 170 -0.16 -1.08 -1.23
CA LYS A 170 0.25 -0.23 -2.36
C LYS A 170 1.77 -0.04 -2.39
N SER A 171 2.38 0.27 -1.25
CA SER A 171 3.83 0.43 -1.15
C SER A 171 4.59 -0.85 -1.50
N ILE A 172 4.11 -2.02 -1.07
CA ILE A 172 4.68 -3.33 -1.44
C ILE A 172 4.54 -3.55 -2.95
N GLN A 173 3.38 -3.28 -3.53
CA GLN A 173 3.15 -3.44 -4.97
C GLN A 173 4.11 -2.56 -5.79
N ASP A 174 4.28 -1.31 -5.37
CA ASP A 174 5.21 -0.35 -5.98
C ASP A 174 6.67 -0.82 -5.88
N GLN A 175 7.09 -1.31 -4.70
CA GLN A 175 8.46 -1.80 -4.48
C GLN A 175 8.75 -3.11 -5.22
N LEU A 176 7.75 -3.98 -5.35
CA LEU A 176 7.94 -5.31 -5.93
C LEU A 176 7.77 -5.36 -7.44
N GLY A 177 7.25 -4.30 -8.08
CA GLY A 177 6.98 -4.29 -9.51
C GLY A 177 6.13 -5.49 -9.91
N TYR A 178 4.89 -5.53 -9.41
CA TYR A 178 3.89 -6.57 -9.73
C TYR A 178 4.45 -8.01 -9.80
N PHE A 179 5.26 -8.39 -8.80
CA PHE A 179 5.72 -9.76 -8.56
C PHE A 179 6.56 -10.40 -9.68
N GLN A 180 7.19 -9.63 -10.56
CA GLN A 180 8.11 -10.20 -11.55
C GLN A 180 9.38 -10.80 -10.90
N ASN A 181 9.68 -10.41 -9.66
CA ASN A 181 10.85 -10.89 -8.92
C ASN A 181 10.50 -12.11 -8.04
N GLN A 182 10.83 -13.31 -8.51
CA GLN A 182 10.66 -14.58 -7.77
C GLN A 182 11.28 -14.56 -6.36
N LYS A 183 12.40 -13.86 -6.15
CA LYS A 183 13.04 -13.76 -4.83
C LYS A 183 12.19 -12.94 -3.87
N ALA A 184 11.49 -11.93 -4.38
CA ALA A 184 10.64 -11.07 -3.58
C ALA A 184 9.34 -11.79 -3.19
N VAL A 185 8.77 -12.58 -4.12
CA VAL A 185 7.65 -13.51 -3.83
C VAL A 185 8.06 -14.54 -2.77
N ALA A 186 9.26 -15.13 -2.88
CA ALA A 186 9.75 -16.11 -1.90
C ALA A 186 10.00 -15.49 -0.53
N ARG A 187 10.58 -14.29 -0.47
CA ARG A 187 10.78 -13.54 0.79
C ARG A 187 9.45 -13.22 1.44
N LEU A 188 8.47 -12.77 0.64
CA LEU A 188 7.11 -12.62 1.10
C LEU A 188 6.59 -13.93 1.68
N ALA A 189 6.66 -15.05 0.93
CA ALA A 189 6.11 -16.35 1.34
C ALA A 189 6.63 -16.83 2.70
N SER A 190 7.85 -16.41 3.07
CA SER A 190 8.44 -16.70 4.39
C SER A 190 7.92 -15.82 5.54
N LEU A 191 7.32 -14.67 5.25
CA LEU A 191 6.98 -13.62 6.25
C LEU A 191 5.50 -13.61 6.66
N SER A 192 4.60 -14.22 5.90
CA SER A 192 3.17 -14.26 6.27
C SER A 192 2.55 -15.63 6.07
N GLY A 193 1.55 -15.98 6.88
CA GLY A 193 0.71 -17.15 6.63
C GLY A 193 0.11 -16.99 5.24
N GLY A 194 0.50 -17.86 4.30
CA GLY A 194 0.58 -17.56 2.87
C GLY A 194 -0.67 -17.06 2.12
N SER A 195 -1.84 -16.91 2.75
CA SER A 195 -3.08 -16.48 2.08
C SER A 195 -2.96 -15.09 1.45
N ILE A 196 -2.33 -14.13 2.14
CA ILE A 196 -2.26 -12.75 1.64
C ILE A 196 -1.25 -12.61 0.50
N ILE A 197 -0.24 -13.45 0.48
CA ILE A 197 0.73 -13.45 -0.62
C ILE A 197 0.14 -14.11 -1.83
N LEU A 198 -0.65 -15.16 -1.63
CA LEU A 198 -1.42 -15.76 -2.71
C LEU A 198 -2.41 -14.74 -3.29
N SER A 199 -3.02 -13.88 -2.47
CA SER A 199 -3.90 -12.83 -2.99
C SER A 199 -3.12 -11.73 -3.71
N LEU A 200 -2.02 -11.22 -3.15
CA LEU A 200 -1.18 -10.20 -3.80
C LEU A 200 -0.54 -10.72 -5.11
N ALA A 201 0.06 -11.91 -5.08
CA ALA A 201 0.64 -12.54 -6.27
C ALA A 201 -0.45 -12.91 -7.29
N GLY A 202 -1.62 -13.35 -6.82
CA GLY A 202 -2.80 -13.60 -7.63
C GLY A 202 -3.26 -12.34 -8.36
N MET A 203 -3.31 -11.20 -7.68
CA MET A 203 -3.61 -9.89 -8.29
C MET A 203 -2.61 -9.53 -9.38
N GLY A 204 -1.31 -9.67 -9.09
CA GLY A 204 -0.26 -9.38 -10.06
C GLY A 204 -0.35 -10.28 -11.30
N ALA A 205 -0.55 -11.58 -11.10
CA ALA A 205 -0.72 -12.55 -12.17
C ALA A 205 -1.99 -12.31 -12.99
N ALA A 206 -3.11 -11.98 -12.32
CA ALA A 206 -4.37 -11.66 -12.98
C ALA A 206 -4.26 -10.38 -13.82
N ARG A 207 -3.63 -9.32 -13.30
CA ARG A 207 -3.36 -8.10 -14.06
C ARG A 207 -2.45 -8.38 -15.25
N ALA A 208 -1.33 -9.08 -15.04
CA ALA A 208 -0.41 -9.44 -16.11
C ALA A 208 -1.13 -10.24 -17.22
N LYS A 209 -2.00 -11.18 -16.84
CA LYS A 209 -2.83 -11.92 -17.78
C LYS A 209 -3.79 -11.00 -18.55
N ILE A 210 -4.52 -10.10 -17.88
CA ILE A 210 -5.40 -9.14 -18.53
C ILE A 210 -4.63 -8.26 -19.52
N LEU A 211 -3.48 -7.72 -19.11
CA LEU A 211 -2.65 -6.89 -19.97
C LEU A 211 -2.14 -7.70 -21.16
N HIS A 212 -1.70 -8.95 -20.95
CA HIS A 212 -1.27 -9.81 -22.03
C HIS A 212 -2.42 -10.11 -23.02
N ASP A 213 -3.58 -10.52 -22.50
CA ASP A 213 -4.77 -10.86 -23.27
C ASP A 213 -5.40 -9.67 -24.00
N VAL A 214 -5.07 -8.43 -23.64
CA VAL A 214 -5.58 -7.25 -24.35
C VAL A 214 -4.52 -6.61 -25.24
N LEU A 215 -3.26 -6.54 -24.77
CA LEU A 215 -2.17 -5.91 -25.50
C LEU A 215 -1.49 -6.86 -26.50
N TYR A 216 -1.64 -8.18 -26.41
CA TYR A 216 -0.98 -9.13 -27.32
C TYR A 216 -1.95 -10.05 -28.06
N ASP A 217 -3.24 -10.00 -27.74
CA ASP A 217 -4.31 -10.68 -28.45
C ASP A 217 -4.66 -9.96 -29.76
N PHE A 218 -3.68 -9.94 -30.66
CA PHE A 218 -3.81 -9.41 -32.02
C PHE A 218 -4.35 -10.46 -32.99
N GLN A 219 -4.82 -11.62 -32.51
CA GLN A 219 -5.40 -12.65 -33.38
C GLN A 219 -6.65 -12.14 -34.10
N SER A 220 -7.28 -11.06 -33.61
CA SER A 220 -8.40 -10.36 -34.24
C SER A 220 -8.01 -9.17 -35.15
N GLY A 221 -6.72 -8.96 -35.44
CA GLY A 221 -6.29 -7.88 -36.36
C GLY A 221 -6.44 -6.45 -35.81
N LEU A 222 -5.94 -5.49 -36.59
CA LEU A 222 -6.21 -4.05 -36.46
C LEU A 222 -7.36 -3.75 -37.45
N PRO A 223 -8.62 -3.39 -37.08
CA PRO A 223 -9.25 -3.17 -35.76
C PRO A 223 -10.44 -4.13 -35.45
N PRO A 224 -11.34 -3.80 -34.48
CA PRO A 224 -11.57 -4.51 -33.22
C PRO A 224 -12.35 -5.86 -33.28
N PRO A 225 -12.22 -6.70 -32.23
CA PRO A 225 -12.90 -8.01 -32.09
C PRO A 225 -14.43 -7.97 -31.95
N ASP A 226 -15.05 -6.78 -31.82
CA ASP A 226 -16.49 -6.64 -31.59
C ASP A 226 -17.26 -6.21 -32.85
N SER A 227 -16.57 -5.92 -33.95
CA SER A 227 -17.19 -5.82 -35.27
C SER A 227 -16.90 -7.11 -36.02
N ASP A 228 -17.95 -7.83 -36.44
CA ASP A 228 -17.83 -8.94 -37.40
C ASP A 228 -17.29 -8.48 -38.78
N GLU A 229 -16.91 -7.22 -38.91
CA GLU A 229 -16.39 -6.59 -40.12
C GLU A 229 -14.88 -6.82 -40.24
N GLU A 230 -14.46 -7.33 -41.39
CA GLU A 230 -13.04 -7.44 -41.73
C GLU A 230 -12.38 -6.06 -41.63
N PRO A 231 -11.14 -6.00 -41.13
CA PRO A 231 -10.41 -4.75 -41.01
C PRO A 231 -10.27 -4.06 -42.36
N ASP A 232 -10.63 -2.77 -42.41
CA ASP A 232 -10.46 -1.95 -43.61
C ASP A 232 -8.99 -2.03 -44.09
N PRO A 233 -8.72 -2.61 -45.27
CA PRO A 233 -7.37 -2.72 -45.82
C PRO A 233 -6.68 -1.36 -45.96
N GLU A 234 -7.45 -0.28 -46.16
CA GLU A 234 -6.93 1.08 -46.26
C GLU A 234 -6.37 1.55 -44.92
N MET A 235 -7.06 1.27 -43.82
CA MET A 235 -6.59 1.55 -42.46
C MET A 235 -5.26 0.85 -42.16
N LEU A 236 -5.14 -0.44 -42.49
CA LEU A 236 -3.90 -1.20 -42.31
C LEU A 236 -2.75 -0.62 -43.15
N SER A 237 -3.05 -0.19 -44.38
CA SER A 237 -2.04 0.42 -45.25
C SER A 237 -1.49 1.74 -44.67
N ASN A 238 -2.32 2.50 -43.95
CA ASN A 238 -1.95 3.77 -43.33
C ASN A 238 -1.08 3.61 -42.07
N LEU A 239 -1.15 2.46 -41.38
CA LEU A 239 -0.37 2.20 -40.16
C LEU A 239 0.91 1.39 -40.41
N LEU A 240 1.25 1.11 -41.66
CA LEU A 240 2.39 0.28 -42.04
C LEU A 240 3.37 1.07 -42.90
N CYS A 241 4.67 0.95 -42.61
CA CYS A 241 5.66 1.39 -43.58
C CYS A 241 5.58 0.58 -44.87
N THR A 242 6.06 1.16 -45.97
CA THR A 242 6.07 0.53 -47.30
C THR A 242 6.65 -0.90 -47.29
N THR A 243 7.68 -1.15 -46.49
CA THR A 243 8.29 -2.48 -46.35
C THR A 243 7.35 -3.46 -45.65
N CYS A 244 6.80 -3.08 -44.50
CA CYS A 244 5.85 -3.91 -43.75
C CYS A 244 4.55 -4.16 -44.53
N TYR A 245 4.05 -3.15 -45.25
CA TYR A 245 2.88 -3.30 -46.11
C TYR A 245 3.12 -4.28 -47.26
N LYS A 246 4.28 -4.20 -47.93
CA LYS A 246 4.67 -5.18 -48.96
C LYS A 246 4.77 -6.59 -48.40
N THR A 247 5.35 -6.74 -47.21
CA THR A 247 5.42 -8.04 -46.52
C THR A 247 4.02 -8.58 -46.22
N LEU A 248 3.14 -7.75 -45.64
CA LEU A 248 1.73 -8.11 -45.39
C LEU A 248 1.04 -8.58 -46.67
N LYS A 249 1.15 -7.82 -47.76
CA LYS A 249 0.52 -8.16 -49.04
C LYS A 249 1.00 -9.49 -49.61
N ASN A 250 2.26 -9.85 -49.39
CA ASN A 250 2.80 -11.15 -49.77
C ASN A 250 2.33 -12.28 -48.85
N TRP A 251 2.01 -11.96 -47.59
CA TRP A 251 1.52 -12.90 -46.56
C TRP A 251 0.04 -13.23 -46.67
N VAL A 252 -0.78 -12.40 -47.30
CA VAL A 252 -2.21 -12.71 -47.60
C VAL A 252 -2.37 -14.06 -48.34
N ARG A 253 -1.31 -14.59 -48.95
CA ARG A 253 -1.27 -15.92 -49.57
C ARG A 253 -1.24 -17.09 -48.58
N TYR A 254 -1.06 -16.84 -47.28
CA TYR A 254 -0.93 -17.84 -46.22
C TYR A 254 -1.91 -17.54 -45.07
N PRO A 255 -3.14 -18.08 -45.11
CA PRO A 255 -4.19 -17.75 -44.15
C PRO A 255 -3.86 -18.14 -42.70
N ASP A 256 -2.92 -19.07 -42.49
CA ASP A 256 -2.52 -19.54 -41.16
C ASP A 256 -1.50 -18.60 -40.46
N LEU A 257 -1.02 -17.56 -41.15
CA LEU A 257 0.02 -16.67 -40.64
C LEU A 257 -0.54 -15.28 -40.33
N THR A 258 -0.69 -14.95 -39.04
CA THR A 258 -1.06 -13.61 -38.60
C THR A 258 0.14 -12.67 -38.73
N PHE A 259 0.12 -11.74 -39.70
CA PHE A 259 1.11 -10.67 -39.77
C PHE A 259 0.92 -9.67 -38.64
N ARG A 260 2.01 -9.32 -37.94
CA ARG A 260 1.99 -8.31 -36.88
C ARG A 260 3.02 -7.21 -37.18
N PRO A 261 2.62 -5.93 -37.26
CA PRO A 261 3.56 -4.84 -37.39
C PRO A 261 4.56 -4.81 -36.22
N HIS A 262 5.84 -4.55 -36.49
CA HIS A 262 6.85 -4.46 -35.42
C HIS A 262 6.53 -3.36 -34.40
N TRP A 263 6.04 -2.21 -34.87
CA TRP A 263 5.65 -1.10 -34.00
C TRP A 263 4.60 -1.49 -32.97
N LEU A 264 3.71 -2.43 -33.33
CA LEU A 264 2.61 -2.89 -32.49
C LEU A 264 3.13 -3.73 -31.33
N PHE A 265 4.11 -4.59 -31.60
CA PHE A 265 4.80 -5.35 -30.56
C PHE A 265 5.59 -4.43 -29.62
N ASP A 266 6.32 -3.45 -30.17
CA ASP A 266 7.08 -2.51 -29.34
C ASP A 266 6.17 -1.62 -28.48
N TRP A 267 5.05 -1.16 -29.05
CA TRP A 267 4.01 -0.45 -28.30
C TRP A 267 3.40 -1.33 -27.21
N ALA A 268 3.03 -2.58 -27.52
CA ALA A 268 2.47 -3.50 -26.53
C ALA A 268 3.44 -3.79 -25.39
N ARG A 269 4.73 -3.97 -25.70
CA ARG A 269 5.79 -4.17 -24.71
C ARG A 269 5.97 -2.95 -23.81
N LEU A 270 6.05 -1.76 -24.40
CA LEU A 270 6.14 -0.51 -23.65
C LEU A 270 4.91 -0.33 -22.74
N SER A 271 3.72 -0.50 -23.32
CA SER A 271 2.44 -0.36 -22.63
C SER A 271 2.31 -1.36 -21.49
N PHE A 272 2.68 -2.62 -21.72
CA PHE A 272 2.66 -3.66 -20.71
C PHE A 272 3.55 -3.28 -19.52
N ASN A 273 4.80 -2.86 -19.77
CA ASN A 273 5.73 -2.52 -18.69
C ASN A 273 5.26 -1.33 -17.85
N GLU A 274 4.72 -0.28 -18.49
CA GLU A 274 4.21 0.90 -17.79
C GLU A 274 2.93 0.59 -17.01
N LEU A 275 1.98 -0.14 -17.61
CA LEU A 275 0.72 -0.52 -16.97
C LEU A 275 0.90 -1.59 -15.89
N MET A 276 2.02 -2.32 -15.91
CA MET A 276 2.49 -3.17 -14.81
C MET A 276 3.14 -2.37 -13.68
N SER A 277 3.09 -1.05 -13.65
CA SER A 277 3.60 -0.26 -12.51
C SER A 277 2.70 0.92 -12.17
N LYS A 278 1.87 1.37 -13.11
CA LYS A 278 1.05 2.58 -12.99
C LYS A 278 -0.40 2.29 -13.30
N ASP A 279 -1.25 3.20 -12.84
CA ASP A 279 -2.68 3.14 -13.17
C ASP A 279 -2.92 3.54 -14.62
N LEU A 280 -4.03 3.05 -15.19
CA LEU A 280 -4.37 3.27 -16.59
C LEU A 280 -4.52 4.75 -16.94
N ASP A 281 -4.98 5.58 -15.99
CA ASP A 281 -5.19 7.01 -16.20
C ASP A 281 -3.88 7.81 -16.14
N GLU A 282 -2.90 7.36 -15.36
CA GLU A 282 -1.54 7.91 -15.35
C GLU A 282 -0.79 7.61 -16.66
N CYS A 283 -1.23 6.57 -17.38
CA CYS A 283 -0.66 6.08 -18.64
C CYS A 283 -1.47 6.53 -19.88
N SER A 284 -2.21 7.63 -19.78
CA SER A 284 -3.07 8.09 -20.88
C SER A 284 -2.31 8.44 -22.16
N ASP A 285 -1.03 8.82 -22.04
CA ASP A 285 -0.13 9.12 -23.17
C ASP A 285 0.21 7.89 -24.01
N LEU A 286 0.17 6.68 -23.42
CA LEU A 286 0.46 5.42 -24.13
C LEU A 286 -0.53 5.12 -25.24
N PHE A 287 -1.73 5.70 -25.16
CA PHE A 287 -2.82 5.51 -26.12
C PHE A 287 -2.96 6.70 -27.07
N GLN A 288 -1.92 7.51 -27.19
CA GLN A 288 -1.81 8.62 -28.13
C GLN A 288 -0.60 8.44 -29.05
N ALA A 289 -0.69 8.90 -30.29
CA ALA A 289 0.38 8.76 -31.28
C ALA A 289 1.71 9.40 -30.83
N GLY A 290 1.67 10.32 -29.86
CA GLY A 290 2.86 10.86 -29.19
C GLY A 290 3.75 9.79 -28.55
N VAL A 291 3.19 8.64 -28.14
CA VAL A 291 3.95 7.50 -27.58
C VAL A 291 5.05 7.02 -28.51
N PHE A 292 4.89 7.18 -29.82
CA PHE A 292 5.87 6.70 -30.79
C PHE A 292 7.20 7.44 -30.76
N ALA A 293 7.26 8.65 -30.18
CA ALA A 293 8.54 9.30 -29.88
C ALA A 293 9.38 8.50 -28.87
N ARG A 294 8.74 7.69 -28.02
CA ARG A 294 9.38 6.77 -27.07
C ARG A 294 9.63 5.40 -27.72
N VAL A 295 8.66 4.88 -28.47
CA VAL A 295 8.80 3.61 -29.21
C VAL A 295 9.98 3.64 -30.18
N VAL A 296 10.16 4.72 -30.95
CA VAL A 296 11.29 4.88 -31.89
C VAL A 296 12.65 4.70 -31.20
N LYS A 297 12.78 5.04 -29.91
CA LYS A 297 14.03 4.89 -29.17
C LYS A 297 14.35 3.44 -28.81
N ILE A 298 13.34 2.56 -28.79
CA ILE A 298 13.46 1.15 -28.38
C ILE A 298 13.15 0.16 -29.51
N ALA A 299 12.68 0.65 -30.66
CA ALA A 299 12.21 -0.16 -31.76
C ALA A 299 13.34 -0.47 -32.74
N ASP A 300 13.35 -1.71 -33.23
CA ASP A 300 14.28 -2.15 -34.28
C ASP A 300 13.92 -1.58 -35.66
N HIS A 301 12.69 -1.04 -35.82
CA HIS A 301 12.17 -0.55 -37.11
C HIS A 301 11.46 0.82 -37.00
N PRO A 302 12.21 1.94 -36.88
CA PRO A 302 11.66 3.26 -36.55
C PRO A 302 10.71 3.84 -37.62
N TYR A 303 10.83 3.42 -38.88
CA TYR A 303 10.00 3.93 -39.99
C TYR A 303 8.51 3.66 -39.80
N CYS A 304 8.16 2.51 -39.23
CA CYS A 304 6.77 2.17 -38.94
C CYS A 304 6.16 3.10 -37.89
N ALA A 305 6.92 3.39 -36.85
CA ALA A 305 6.49 4.32 -35.81
C ALA A 305 6.31 5.74 -36.36
N GLN A 306 7.07 6.14 -37.37
CA GLN A 306 6.89 7.43 -38.05
C GLN A 306 5.60 7.47 -38.87
N GLU A 307 5.24 6.39 -39.58
CA GLU A 307 3.97 6.31 -40.32
C GLU A 307 2.74 6.31 -39.41
N VAL A 308 2.84 5.70 -38.22
CA VAL A 308 1.74 5.79 -37.25
C VAL A 308 1.54 7.23 -36.76
N ARG A 309 2.62 8.04 -36.68
CA ARG A 309 2.53 9.46 -36.31
C ARG A 309 1.90 10.31 -37.40
N THR A 310 2.09 9.99 -38.68
CA THR A 310 1.44 10.71 -39.79
C THR A 310 -0.06 10.42 -39.85
N HIS A 311 -0.48 9.28 -39.31
CA HIS A 311 -1.88 8.85 -39.21
C HIS A 311 -2.40 8.82 -37.77
N GLU A 312 -2.09 9.86 -36.99
CA GLU A 312 -2.37 9.90 -35.55
C GLU A 312 -3.84 9.65 -35.18
N LEU A 313 -4.80 10.16 -35.97
CA LEU A 313 -6.23 10.01 -35.68
C LEU A 313 -6.66 8.55 -35.72
N ILE A 314 -6.15 7.79 -36.70
CA ILE A 314 -6.44 6.37 -36.87
C ILE A 314 -5.91 5.59 -35.66
N PHE A 315 -4.65 5.85 -35.29
CA PHE A 315 -4.05 5.21 -34.13
C PHE A 315 -4.75 5.58 -32.82
N ASN A 316 -5.00 6.87 -32.59
CA ASN A 316 -5.63 7.35 -31.34
C ASN A 316 -7.02 6.75 -31.14
N ASN A 317 -7.80 6.63 -32.22
CA ASN A 317 -9.11 5.99 -32.17
C ASN A 317 -8.98 4.50 -31.79
N TRP A 318 -8.10 3.77 -32.49
CA TRP A 318 -7.85 2.35 -32.20
C TRP A 318 -7.32 2.14 -30.77
N ALA A 319 -6.31 2.90 -30.36
CA ALA A 319 -5.72 2.80 -29.03
C ALA A 319 -6.71 3.21 -27.94
N GLY A 320 -7.62 4.15 -28.23
CA GLY A 320 -8.75 4.51 -27.36
C GLY A 320 -9.66 3.32 -27.07
N ASN A 321 -9.99 2.51 -28.09
CA ASN A 321 -10.77 1.28 -27.91
C ASN A 321 -10.02 0.25 -27.07
N VAL A 322 -8.71 0.08 -27.29
CA VAL A 322 -7.88 -0.81 -26.46
C VAL A 322 -7.86 -0.33 -25.00
N ARG A 323 -7.73 0.98 -24.77
CA ARG A 323 -7.79 1.58 -23.43
C ARG A 323 -9.12 1.30 -22.73
N GLU A 324 -10.24 1.42 -23.45
CA GLU A 324 -11.56 1.15 -22.87
C GLU A 324 -11.73 -0.34 -22.50
N LYS A 325 -11.26 -1.25 -23.37
CA LYS A 325 -11.25 -2.70 -23.08
C LYS A 325 -10.41 -3.02 -21.84
N LEU A 326 -9.23 -2.40 -21.73
CA LEU A 326 -8.37 -2.50 -20.54
C LEU A 326 -9.08 -1.98 -19.30
N ARG A 327 -9.66 -0.78 -19.35
CA ARG A 327 -10.40 -0.17 -18.25
C ARG A 327 -11.47 -1.12 -17.73
N LYS A 328 -12.33 -1.63 -18.62
CA LYS A 328 -13.41 -2.56 -18.26
C LYS A 328 -12.88 -3.81 -17.53
N LYS A 329 -11.82 -4.44 -18.04
CA LYS A 329 -11.25 -5.67 -17.44
C LYS A 329 -10.50 -5.39 -16.14
N LEU A 330 -9.76 -4.29 -16.05
CA LEU A 330 -9.02 -3.91 -14.84
C LEU A 330 -9.96 -3.51 -13.70
N THR A 331 -11.01 -2.73 -13.98
CA THR A 331 -12.03 -2.40 -12.96
C THR A 331 -12.74 -3.64 -12.41
N GLN A 332 -12.98 -4.66 -13.25
CA GLN A 332 -13.52 -5.95 -12.77
C GLN A 332 -12.56 -6.66 -11.81
N LEU A 333 -11.25 -6.58 -12.06
CA LEU A 333 -10.24 -7.14 -11.17
C LEU A 333 -10.25 -6.41 -9.82
N ASP A 334 -10.31 -5.07 -9.82
CA ASP A 334 -10.33 -4.27 -8.60
C ASP A 334 -11.55 -4.59 -7.71
N ILE A 335 -12.73 -4.82 -8.30
CA ILE A 335 -13.95 -5.20 -7.56
C ILE A 335 -13.78 -6.55 -6.85
N ILE A 336 -13.13 -7.53 -7.49
CA ILE A 336 -12.92 -8.87 -6.92
C ILE A 336 -11.99 -8.82 -5.70
N HIS A 337 -11.08 -7.85 -5.66
CA HIS A 337 -10.05 -7.75 -4.63
C HIS A 337 -10.36 -6.75 -3.50
N GLN A 338 -11.48 -6.05 -3.59
CA GLN A 338 -12.05 -5.26 -2.49
C GLN A 338 -12.95 -6.09 -1.55
N LEU A 339 -13.12 -7.38 -1.81
CA LEU A 339 -13.88 -8.36 -1.00
C LEU A 339 -12.97 -9.21 -0.11
#